data_AF-A0A3E1QDK0-F1
#
_entry.id   AF-A0A3E1QDK0-F1
#
_cell.length_a   1.000
_cell.length_b   1.000
_cell.length_c   1.000
_cell.angle_alpha   90.00
_cell.angle_beta   90.00
_cell.angle_gamma   90.00
#
_symmetry.space_group_name_H-M   'P 1'
#
loop_
_entity.id
_entity.type
_entity.pdbx_description
1 polymer ?
#
loop_
_entity_poly.entity_id
_entity_poly.type
_entity_poly.pdbx_seq_one_letter_code
_entity_poly.pdbx_strand_id
1 'polypeptide(L)'
;MELNTEIYEHDNDVDVTHKINTIELDNWVNHLKYIEKEVNNLVNMCTINEKLEDKNVLQRFQKKKVENNSLLRALLNYSNSRVDIAECEDMNCDMTFIKEHEAYRKSYLYHLDKYRRLKDEFFDKVQGSFTLKN
;
A
#
# COMPACT_ATOMS: atom_id res chain seq x y z
N MET A 1 -20.28 -2.49 2.68
CA MET A 1 -20.95 -3.64 2.04
C MET A 1 -19.83 -4.42 1.37
N GLU A 2 -19.59 -5.67 1.76
CA GLU A 2 -18.52 -6.47 1.16
C GLU A 2 -18.95 -6.88 -0.26
N LEU A 3 -18.12 -6.58 -1.25
CA LEU A 3 -18.35 -6.98 -2.65
C LEU A 3 -18.15 -8.49 -2.78
N ASN A 4 -19.05 -9.19 -3.48
CA ASN A 4 -18.87 -10.62 -3.75
C ASN A 4 -17.67 -10.83 -4.69
N THR A 5 -16.70 -11.64 -4.25
CA THR A 5 -15.48 -11.94 -4.99
C THR A 5 -15.37 -13.40 -5.44
N GLU A 6 -16.39 -14.22 -5.16
CA GLU A 6 -16.44 -15.61 -5.60
C GLU A 6 -16.61 -15.68 -7.12
N ILE A 7 -15.76 -16.46 -7.79
CA ILE A 7 -15.81 -16.66 -9.24
C ILE A 7 -16.71 -17.84 -9.58
N TYR A 8 -17.68 -17.62 -10.45
CA TYR A 8 -18.65 -18.61 -10.89
C TYR A 8 -18.48 -18.94 -12.38
N GLU A 9 -18.99 -20.09 -12.82
CA GLU A 9 -18.91 -20.54 -14.22
C GLU A 9 -19.63 -19.61 -15.22
N HIS A 10 -20.56 -18.79 -14.74
CA HIS A 10 -21.33 -17.85 -15.57
C HIS A 10 -20.74 -16.44 -15.60
N ASP A 11 -19.64 -16.20 -14.87
CA ASP A 11 -18.94 -14.92 -14.93
C ASP A 11 -18.28 -14.75 -16.30
N ASN A 12 -18.41 -13.55 -16.87
CA ASN A 12 -17.63 -13.19 -18.05
C ASN A 12 -16.23 -12.67 -17.64
N ASP A 13 -15.35 -12.44 -18.62
CA ASP A 13 -13.98 -11.99 -18.37
C ASP A 13 -13.90 -10.67 -17.58
N VAL A 14 -14.87 -9.77 -17.77
CA VAL A 14 -14.95 -8.48 -17.07
C VAL A 14 -15.35 -8.69 -15.60
N ASP A 15 -16.35 -9.55 -15.34
CA ASP A 15 -16.77 -9.91 -13.98
C ASP A 15 -15.61 -10.51 -13.19
N VAL A 16 -14.90 -11.49 -13.80
CA VAL A 16 -13.71 -12.12 -13.21
C VAL A 16 -12.63 -11.07 -12.92
N THR A 17 -12.39 -10.15 -13.86
CA THR A 17 -11.41 -9.06 -13.69
C THR A 17 -11.76 -8.18 -12.50
N HIS A 18 -13.02 -7.77 -12.36
CA HIS A 18 -13.45 -6.96 -11.21
C HIS A 18 -13.30 -7.71 -9.89
N LYS A 19 -13.66 -9.00 -9.84
CA LYS A 19 -13.51 -9.83 -8.64
C LYS A 19 -12.05 -9.95 -8.21
N ILE A 20 -11.15 -10.23 -9.14
CA ILE A 20 -9.70 -10.27 -8.90
C ILE A 20 -9.20 -8.92 -8.40
N ASN A 21 -9.58 -7.83 -9.06
CA ASN A 21 -9.19 -6.49 -8.66
C ASN A 21 -9.67 -6.15 -7.24
N THR A 22 -10.83 -6.65 -6.82
CA THR A 22 -11.36 -6.44 -5.45
C THR A 22 -10.50 -7.13 -4.41
N ILE A 23 -10.18 -8.40 -4.63
CA ILE A 23 -9.28 -9.17 -3.75
C ILE A 23 -7.92 -8.48 -3.66
N GLU A 24 -7.40 -8.04 -4.80
CA GLU A 24 -6.10 -7.38 -4.84
C GLU A 24 -6.09 -6.03 -4.10
N LEU A 25 -7.14 -5.22 -4.28
CA LEU A 25 -7.28 -3.94 -3.59
C LEU A 25 -7.32 -4.13 -2.06
N ASP A 26 -8.06 -5.12 -1.58
CA ASP A 26 -8.10 -5.43 -0.14
C ASP A 26 -6.72 -5.84 0.39
N ASN A 27 -5.98 -6.67 -0.37
CA ASN A 27 -4.60 -7.04 -0.02
C ASN A 27 -3.69 -5.80 0.07
N TRP A 28 -3.80 -4.86 -0.86
CA TRP A 28 -3.01 -3.62 -0.82
C TRP A 28 -3.37 -2.75 0.39
N VAL A 29 -4.67 -2.57 0.66
CA VAL A 29 -5.16 -1.81 1.83
C VAL A 29 -4.64 -2.42 3.13
N ASN A 30 -4.75 -3.74 3.28
CA ASN A 30 -4.29 -4.43 4.48
C ASN A 30 -2.76 -4.35 4.63
N HIS A 31 -2.01 -4.46 3.53
CA HIS A 31 -0.56 -4.26 3.57
C HIS A 31 -0.19 -2.82 3.94
N LEU A 32 -0.87 -1.80 3.42
CA LEU A 32 -0.60 -0.39 3.78
C LEU A 32 -0.92 -0.08 5.25
N LYS A 33 -1.97 -0.70 5.83
CA LYS A 33 -2.24 -0.64 7.28
C LYS A 33 -1.09 -1.26 8.09
N TYR A 34 -0.56 -2.39 7.62
CA TYR A 34 0.61 -3.01 8.25
C TYR A 34 1.86 -2.12 8.15
N ILE A 35 2.13 -1.55 6.97
CA ILE A 35 3.25 -0.62 6.75
C ILE A 35 3.11 0.61 7.65
N GLU A 36 1.90 1.14 7.87
CA GLU A 36 1.69 2.25 8.81
C GLU A 36 2.17 1.90 10.21
N LYS A 37 1.80 0.71 10.72
CA LYS A 37 2.27 0.20 12.02
C LYS A 37 3.79 0.03 12.03
N GLU A 38 4.37 -0.55 10.97
CA GLU A 38 5.82 -0.77 10.85
C GLU A 38 6.60 0.56 10.84
N VAL A 39 6.16 1.54 10.05
CA VAL A 39 6.78 2.89 9.99
C VAL A 39 6.68 3.60 11.35
N ASN A 40 5.55 3.51 12.05
CA ASN A 40 5.40 4.10 13.38
C ASN A 40 6.41 3.50 14.37
N ASN A 41 6.61 2.18 14.33
CA ASN A 41 7.60 1.52 15.17
C ASN A 41 9.02 1.98 14.83
N LEU A 42 9.36 2.09 13.55
CA LEU A 42 10.69 2.55 13.10
C LEU A 42 10.97 4.00 13.52
N VAL A 43 9.98 4.89 13.39
CA VAL A 43 10.07 6.28 13.89
C VAL A 43 10.32 6.29 15.40
N ASN A 44 9.55 5.51 16.18
CA ASN A 44 9.72 5.44 17.63
C ASN A 44 11.10 4.89 18.02
N MET A 45 11.62 3.88 17.31
CA MET A 45 12.96 3.35 17.53
C MET A 45 14.04 4.41 17.31
N CYS A 46 13.92 5.21 16.25
CA CYS A 46 14.86 6.31 15.96
C CYS A 46 14.82 7.39 17.04
N THR A 47 13.65 7.68 17.62
CA THR A 47 13.52 8.72 18.66
C THR A 47 14.00 8.29 20.03
N ILE A 48 13.96 7.00 20.36
CA ILE A 48 14.33 6.48 21.69
C ILE A 48 15.83 6.16 21.77
N ASN A 49 16.46 5.81 20.65
CA ASN A 49 17.85 5.42 20.62
C ASN A 49 18.71 6.52 19.98
N GLU A 50 19.36 7.34 20.81
CA GLU A 50 20.25 8.43 20.39
C GLU A 50 21.35 7.96 19.41
N LYS A 51 21.76 6.68 19.47
CA LYS A 51 22.75 6.11 18.54
C LYS A 51 22.19 5.86 17.14
N LEU A 52 20.87 5.79 17.03
CA LEU A 52 20.11 5.64 15.78
C LEU A 52 19.48 6.96 15.33
N GLU A 53 19.74 8.07 16.04
CA GLU A 53 19.23 9.40 15.71
C GLU A 53 19.98 9.97 14.49
N ASP A 54 19.70 9.39 13.32
CA ASP A 54 20.00 10.01 12.03
C ASP A 54 18.78 10.86 11.65
N LYS A 55 18.88 12.18 11.90
CA LYS A 55 17.80 13.14 11.61
C LYS A 55 17.32 13.07 10.16
N ASN A 56 18.18 12.71 9.21
CA ASN A 56 17.81 12.54 7.81
C ASN A 56 16.91 11.30 7.64
N VAL A 57 17.32 10.16 8.19
CA VAL A 57 16.54 8.91 8.13
C VAL A 57 15.19 9.05 8.85
N LEU A 58 15.17 9.68 10.03
CA LEU A 58 13.95 9.97 10.76
C LEU A 58 12.97 10.81 9.94
N GLN A 59 13.44 11.91 9.34
CA GLN A 59 12.61 12.75 8.47
C GLN A 59 12.08 11.97 7.26
N ARG A 60 12.88 11.08 6.67
CA ARG A 60 12.45 10.23 5.56
C ARG A 60 11.37 9.23 5.98
N PHE A 61 11.47 8.63 7.17
CA PHE A 61 10.40 7.77 7.69
C PHE A 61 9.12 8.55 8.01
N GLN A 62 9.23 9.76 8.58
CA GLN A 62 8.08 10.63 8.79
C GLN A 62 7.39 11.00 7.48
N LYS A 63 8.17 11.32 6.43
CA LYS A 63 7.64 11.54 5.10
C LYS A 63 6.93 10.29 4.56
N LYS A 64 7.53 9.10 4.71
CA LYS A 64 6.92 7.83 4.28
C LYS A 64 5.62 7.51 5.02
N LYS A 65 5.52 7.89 6.30
CA LYS A 65 4.26 7.78 7.06
C LYS A 65 3.15 8.61 6.42
N VAL A 66 3.43 9.86 6.07
CA VAL A 66 2.45 10.75 5.41
C VAL A 66 2.04 10.20 4.04
N GLU A 67 3.01 9.78 3.23
CA GLU A 67 2.76 9.20 1.91
C GLU A 67 1.92 7.91 2.00
N ASN A 68 2.24 7.01 2.95
CA ASN A 68 1.49 5.79 3.21
C ASN A 68 0.03 6.08 3.55
N ASN A 69 -0.20 7.05 4.43
CA ASN A 69 -1.54 7.40 4.89
C ASN A 69 -2.35 8.08 3.79
N SER A 70 -1.71 8.89 2.94
CA SER A 70 -2.37 9.48 1.78
C SER A 70 -2.79 8.41 0.78
N LEU A 71 -1.90 7.45 0.48
CA LEU A 71 -2.22 6.36 -0.45
C LEU A 71 -3.31 5.44 0.14
N LEU A 72 -3.21 5.09 1.42
CA LEU A 72 -4.22 4.26 2.10
C LEU A 72 -5.62 4.90 2.03
N ARG A 73 -5.72 6.21 2.28
CA ARG A 73 -7.00 6.93 2.14
C ARG A 73 -7.53 6.90 0.72
N ALA A 74 -6.66 7.09 -0.28
CA ALA A 74 -7.06 7.02 -1.68
C ALA A 74 -7.60 5.62 -2.04
N LEU A 75 -6.90 4.54 -1.63
CA LEU A 75 -7.36 3.18 -1.86
C LEU A 75 -8.65 2.83 -1.12
N LEU A 76 -8.85 3.34 0.10
CA LEU A 76 -10.11 3.17 0.83
C LEU A 76 -11.26 3.89 0.14
N ASN A 77 -11.04 5.11 -0.35
CA ASN A 77 -12.05 5.85 -1.11
C ASN A 77 -12.40 5.13 -2.41
N TYR A 78 -11.39 4.65 -3.15
CA TYR A 78 -11.59 3.84 -4.34
C TYR A 78 -12.34 2.54 -4.01
N SER A 79 -11.95 1.84 -2.94
CA SER A 79 -12.68 0.64 -2.50
C SER A 79 -14.16 0.90 -2.23
N ASN A 80 -14.49 2.08 -1.71
CA ASN A 80 -15.88 2.46 -1.46
C ASN A 80 -16.63 2.79 -2.76
N SER A 81 -16.00 3.45 -3.74
CA SER A 81 -16.66 3.78 -5.03
C SER A 81 -16.91 2.55 -5.90
N ARG A 82 -16.20 1.45 -5.66
CA ARG A 82 -16.38 0.20 -6.43
C ARG A 82 -17.73 -0.49 -6.22
N VAL A 83 -18.54 -0.05 -5.26
CA VAL A 83 -19.95 -0.50 -5.17
C VAL A 83 -20.76 -0.09 -6.40
N ASP A 84 -20.35 1.00 -7.05
CA ASP A 84 -21.03 1.56 -8.23
C ASP A 84 -20.76 0.73 -9.51
N ILE A 85 -19.83 -0.24 -9.48
CA ILE A 85 -19.60 -1.17 -10.61
C ILE A 85 -20.89 -1.95 -10.93
N ALA A 86 -21.72 -2.24 -9.92
CA ALA A 86 -23.00 -2.92 -10.12
C ALA A 86 -24.00 -2.10 -10.97
N GLU A 87 -23.75 -0.80 -11.14
CA GLU A 87 -24.56 0.11 -11.95
C GLU A 87 -23.99 0.32 -13.37
N CYS A 88 -22.85 -0.30 -13.71
CA CYS A 88 -22.28 -0.18 -15.05
C CYS A 88 -23.18 -0.88 -16.10
N GLU A 89 -23.70 -0.10 -17.04
CA GLU A 89 -24.54 -0.59 -18.15
C GLU A 89 -23.75 -0.85 -19.43
N ASP A 90 -22.49 -0.39 -19.51
CA ASP A 90 -21.65 -0.50 -20.69
C ASP A 90 -20.18 -0.80 -20.35
N MET A 91 -19.46 -1.29 -21.37
CA MET A 91 -18.04 -1.61 -21.27
C MET A 91 -17.16 -0.39 -20.95
N ASN A 92 -17.60 0.83 -21.27
CA ASN A 92 -16.80 2.02 -21.02
C ASN A 92 -16.77 2.37 -19.52
N CYS A 93 -17.88 2.13 -18.82
CA CYS A 93 -17.95 2.19 -17.35
C CYS A 93 -16.98 1.19 -16.71
N ASP A 94 -17.03 -0.09 -17.11
CA ASP A 94 -16.14 -1.13 -16.60
C ASP A 94 -14.66 -0.79 -16.81
N MET A 95 -14.33 -0.36 -18.03
CA MET A 95 -12.95 -0.01 -18.39
C MET A 95 -12.43 1.20 -17.61
N THR A 96 -13.31 2.07 -17.12
CA THR A 96 -12.91 3.20 -16.26
C THR A 96 -12.41 2.68 -14.92
N PHE A 97 -13.16 1.80 -14.26
CA PHE A 97 -12.75 1.17 -13.01
C PHE A 97 -11.48 0.32 -13.16
N ILE A 98 -11.35 -0.42 -14.27
CA ILE A 98 -10.14 -1.24 -14.55
C ILE A 98 -8.91 -0.35 -14.71
N LYS A 99 -9.02 0.77 -15.46
CA LYS A 99 -7.91 1.71 -15.64
C LYS A 99 -7.52 2.41 -14.34
N GLU A 100 -8.50 2.77 -13.52
CA GLU A 100 -8.27 3.37 -12.21
C GLU A 100 -7.55 2.37 -11.27
N HIS A 101 -7.98 1.10 -11.26
CA HIS A 101 -7.30 0.03 -10.51
C HIS A 101 -5.82 -0.07 -10.88
N GLU A 102 -5.52 -0.07 -12.18
CA GLU A 102 -4.14 -0.15 -12.67
C GLU A 102 -3.29 1.08 -12.33
N ALA A 103 -3.90 2.27 -12.24
CA ALA A 103 -3.21 3.47 -11.75
C ALA A 103 -2.85 3.34 -10.26
N TYR A 104 -3.77 2.78 -9.46
CA TYR A 104 -3.53 2.50 -8.05
C TYR A 104 -2.50 1.39 -7.83
N ARG A 105 -2.52 0.33 -8.64
CA ARG A 105 -1.50 -0.73 -8.65
C ARG A 105 -0.10 -0.16 -8.78
N LYS A 106 0.11 0.71 -9.77
CA LYS A 106 1.41 1.36 -10.01
C LYS A 106 1.83 2.22 -8.82
N SER A 107 0.89 2.98 -8.26
CA SER A 107 1.14 3.85 -7.10
C SER A 107 1.52 3.03 -5.86
N TYR A 108 0.83 1.92 -5.63
CA TYR A 108 1.11 0.97 -4.56
C TYR A 108 2.49 0.32 -4.70
N LEU A 109 2.81 -0.24 -5.87
CA LEU A 109 4.09 -0.89 -6.13
C LEU A 109 5.26 0.10 -5.99
N TYR A 110 5.08 1.33 -6.49
CA TYR A 110 6.07 2.39 -6.32
C TYR A 110 6.30 2.75 -4.85
N HIS A 111 5.23 2.94 -4.08
CA HIS A 111 5.33 3.21 -2.65
C HIS A 111 6.04 2.08 -1.91
N LEU A 112 5.67 0.83 -2.20
CA LEU A 112 6.23 -0.36 -1.58
C LEU A 112 7.74 -0.49 -1.83
N ASP A 113 8.20 -0.30 -3.08
CA ASP A 113 9.63 -0.31 -3.42
C ASP A 113 10.40 0.78 -2.65
N LYS A 114 9.89 2.02 -2.66
CA LYS A 114 10.54 3.14 -1.97
C LYS A 114 10.57 2.95 -0.45
N TYR A 115 9.52 2.37 0.11
CA TYR A 115 9.47 2.06 1.52
C TYR A 115 10.51 0.99 1.90
N ARG A 116 10.54 -0.13 1.16
CA ARG A 116 11.49 -1.22 1.39
C ARG A 116 12.94 -0.75 1.31
N ARG A 117 13.30 0.03 0.28
CA ARG A 117 14.67 0.58 0.17
C ARG A 117 15.07 1.46 1.35
N LEU A 118 14.16 2.29 1.87
CA LEU A 118 14.45 3.09 3.06
C LEU A 118 14.62 2.20 4.30
N LYS A 119 13.81 1.16 4.42
CA LYS A 119 13.89 0.19 5.51
C LYS A 119 15.21 -0.58 5.47
N ASP A 120 15.62 -1.04 4.29
CA ASP A 120 16.88 -1.76 4.09
C ASP A 120 18.08 -0.84 4.41
N GLU A 121 18.09 0.40 3.91
CA GLU A 121 19.13 1.39 4.23
C GLU A 121 19.25 1.63 5.74
N PHE A 122 18.13 1.72 6.44
CA PHE A 122 18.13 1.86 7.89
C PHE A 122 18.74 0.64 8.57
N PHE A 123 18.34 -0.58 8.19
CA PHE A 123 18.87 -1.79 8.80
C PHE A 123 20.35 -2.02 8.49
N ASP A 124 20.82 -1.68 7.29
CA ASP A 124 22.24 -1.76 6.93
C ASP A 124 23.09 -0.83 7.81
N LYS A 125 22.62 0.40 8.06
CA LYS A 125 23.26 1.34 8.99
C LYS A 125 23.27 0.80 10.41
N VAL A 126 22.13 0.28 10.87
CA VAL A 126 21.98 -0.29 12.21
C VAL A 126 22.92 -1.49 12.40
N GLN A 127 22.97 -2.44 11.46
CA GLN A 127 23.84 -3.61 11.52
C GLN A 127 25.33 -3.24 11.42
N GLY A 128 25.69 -2.32 10.53
CA GLY A 128 27.06 -1.79 10.45
C GLY A 128 27.51 -1.16 11.78
N SER A 129 26.61 -0.47 12.48
CA SER A 129 26.88 0.11 13.81
C SER A 129 27.11 -0.95 14.91
N PHE A 130 26.52 -2.14 14.77
CA PHE A 130 26.73 -3.26 15.68
C PHE A 130 28.01 -4.04 15.38
N THR A 131 28.41 -4.13 14.10
CA THR A 131 29.58 -4.92 13.68
C THR A 131 30.92 -4.23 13.97
N LEU A 132 30.95 -2.88 13.94
CA LEU A 132 32.13 -2.08 14.30
C LEU A 132 32.48 -2.09 15.81
N LYS A 133 31.74 -2.84 16.62
CA LYS A 133 31.91 -2.95 18.08
C LYS A 133 32.39 -4.32 18.57
N ASN A 134 32.70 -5.24 17.66
CA ASN A 134 33.33 -6.52 17.98
C ASN A 134 34.81 -6.51 17.60
#